data_AF-A0A8A7KDK6-F1
#
_entry.id   AF-A0A8A7KDK6-F1
#
_cell.length_a   1.000
_cell.length_b   1.000
_cell.length_c   1.000
_cell.angle_alpha   90.00
_cell.angle_beta   90.00
_cell.angle_gamma   90.00
#
_symmetry.space_group_name_H-M   'P 1'
#
loop_
_entity.id
_entity.type
_entity.pdbx_description
1 polymer ?
#
loop_
_entity_poly.entity_id
_entity_poly.type
_entity_poly.pdbx_seq_one_letter_code
_entity_poly.pdbx_strand_id
1 'polypeptide(L)'
;MVVSKNREEALAAFYKVLAEPNPSYRRLKLKGLKEDGIYRLKNSKKLYGGDELMYAGLNLPHGFNGVQEDGTIFKGDFQSILWHFELVNR
;
A
#
# COMPACT_ATOMS: atom_id res chain seq x y z
N MET A 1 8.55 -3.97 -4.98
CA MET A 1 7.90 -2.92 -5.78
C MET A 1 8.76 -2.63 -6.99
N VAL A 2 8.15 -2.11 -8.06
CA VAL A 2 8.86 -1.61 -9.24
C VAL A 2 8.53 -0.13 -9.44
N VAL A 3 9.48 0.65 -9.93
CA VAL A 3 9.34 2.09 -10.17
C VAL A 3 9.83 2.38 -11.59
N SER A 4 9.11 3.22 -12.31
CA SER A 4 9.52 3.67 -13.65
C SER A 4 10.85 4.43 -13.58
N LYS A 5 11.63 4.46 -14.67
CA LYS A 5 12.95 5.13 -14.70
C LYS A 5 12.87 6.62 -14.33
N ASN A 6 11.81 7.31 -14.74
CA ASN A 6 11.55 8.72 -14.44
C ASN A 6 10.88 8.94 -13.07
N ARG A 7 10.60 7.86 -12.32
CA ARG A 7 9.92 7.86 -11.01
C ARG A 7 8.52 8.48 -11.03
N GLU A 8 7.87 8.51 -12.19
CA GLU A 8 6.50 9.01 -12.33
C GLU A 8 5.44 7.94 -12.05
N GLU A 9 5.82 6.67 -12.04
CA GLU A 9 4.89 5.56 -11.83
C GLU A 9 5.53 4.50 -10.94
N ALA A 10 4.73 3.90 -10.05
CA ALA A 10 5.18 2.84 -9.17
C ALA A 10 4.11 1.78 -8.95
N LEU A 11 4.53 0.51 -8.91
CA LEU A 11 3.68 -0.62 -8.58
C LEU A 11 4.23 -1.34 -7.34
N ALA A 12 3.43 -1.38 -6.29
CA ALA A 12 3.74 -2.06 -5.04
C ALA A 12 2.73 -3.18 -4.79
N ALA A 13 3.21 -4.30 -4.27
CA ALA A 13 2.37 -5.44 -3.91
C ALA A 13 2.76 -5.93 -2.52
N PHE A 14 1.76 -6.36 -1.74
CA PHE A 14 1.95 -7.09 -0.50
C PHE A 14 1.29 -8.45 -0.63
N TYR A 15 2.02 -9.51 -0.29
CA TYR A 15 1.54 -10.89 -0.32
C TYR A 15 1.59 -11.44 1.09
N LYS A 16 0.43 -11.90 1.57
CA LYS A 16 0.27 -12.58 2.85
C LYS A 16 0.19 -14.07 2.59
N VAL A 17 1.18 -14.82 3.05
CA VAL A 17 1.21 -16.29 2.88
C VAL A 17 0.25 -16.94 3.86
N LEU A 18 0.46 -16.76 5.17
CA LEU A 18 -0.37 -17.36 6.21
C LEU A 18 -1.16 -16.29 6.99
N ALA A 19 -2.36 -16.66 7.40
CA ALA A 19 -3.14 -15.94 8.38
C ALA A 19 -2.50 -16.05 9.76
N GLU A 20 -2.44 -14.91 10.44
CA GLU A 20 -1.99 -14.82 11.82
C GLU A 20 -3.18 -14.33 12.64
N PRO A 21 -3.49 -14.96 13.78
CA PRO A 21 -4.49 -14.44 14.70
C PRO A 21 -3.95 -13.18 15.39
N ASN A 22 -4.79 -12.14 15.47
CA ASN A 22 -4.49 -10.86 16.12
C ASN A 22 -3.08 -10.29 15.79
N PRO A 23 -2.73 -10.11 14.50
CA PRO A 23 -1.42 -9.61 14.14
C PRO A 23 -1.27 -8.14 14.56
N SER A 24 -0.05 -7.73 14.90
CA SER A 24 0.25 -6.31 15.12
C SER A 24 -0.04 -5.47 13.86
N TYR A 25 -0.33 -4.19 14.03
CA TYR A 25 -0.41 -3.26 12.90
C TYR A 25 0.91 -3.22 12.13
N ARG A 26 0.82 -3.40 10.82
CA ARG A 26 1.97 -3.39 9.91
C ARG A 26 1.83 -2.29 8.88
N ARG A 27 2.98 -1.72 8.50
CA ARG A 27 3.08 -0.74 7.43
C ARG A 27 4.02 -1.22 6.34
N LEU A 28 3.65 -0.98 5.10
CA LEU A 28 4.52 -1.20 3.94
C LEU A 28 5.20 0.11 3.57
N LYS A 29 6.50 0.21 3.84
CA LYS A 29 7.32 1.36 3.41
C LYS A 29 7.79 1.15 1.98
N LEU A 30 7.53 2.13 1.12
CA LEU A 30 7.98 2.13 -0.27
C LEU A 30 9.42 2.66 -0.38
N LYS A 31 10.03 2.55 -1.56
CA LYS A 31 11.39 3.01 -1.86
C LYS A 31 11.48 3.50 -3.30
N GLY A 32 12.43 4.41 -3.55
CA GLY A 32 12.78 4.83 -4.92
C GLY A 32 11.83 5.84 -5.56
N LEU A 33 10.95 6.48 -4.78
CA LEU A 33 10.07 7.56 -5.24
C LEU A 33 10.81 8.91 -5.21
N LYS A 34 10.17 9.96 -5.76
CA LYS A 34 10.59 11.35 -5.56
C LYS A 34 10.07 11.80 -4.19
N GLU A 35 10.95 12.20 -3.27
CA GLU A 35 10.55 12.59 -1.91
C GLU A 35 9.58 13.77 -1.90
N ASP A 36 9.82 14.77 -2.75
CA ASP A 36 9.02 15.98 -2.94
C ASP A 36 7.83 15.78 -3.90
N GLY A 37 7.66 14.57 -4.45
CA GLY A 37 6.59 14.25 -5.39
C GLY A 37 5.26 13.96 -4.71
N ILE A 38 4.15 14.29 -5.38
CA ILE A 38 2.81 13.88 -4.97
C ILE A 38 2.33 12.75 -5.87
N TYR A 39 2.00 11.62 -5.28
CA TYR A 39 1.54 10.42 -5.98
C TYR A 39 0.06 10.18 -5.72
N ARG A 40 -0.69 9.93 -6.79
CA ARG A 40 -2.09 9.50 -6.75
C ARG A 40 -2.16 7.98 -6.79
N LEU A 41 -2.97 7.40 -5.92
CA LEU A 41 -3.35 5.99 -6.08
C LEU A 41 -4.33 5.87 -7.25
N LYS A 42 -3.98 5.08 -8.26
CA LYS A 42 -4.78 4.88 -9.47
C LYS A 42 -6.21 4.44 -9.11
N ASN A 43 -7.18 4.99 -9.83
CA ASN A 43 -8.62 4.80 -9.59
C ASN A 43 -9.10 5.28 -8.20
N SER A 44 -8.33 6.16 -7.56
CA SER A 44 -8.69 6.78 -6.28
C SER A 44 -8.50 8.30 -6.32
N LYS A 45 -9.18 9.00 -5.41
CA LYS A 45 -8.93 10.42 -5.13
C LYS A 45 -7.82 10.62 -4.09
N LYS A 46 -7.24 9.54 -3.57
CA LYS A 46 -6.19 9.60 -2.54
C LYS A 46 -4.86 10.04 -3.14
N LEU A 47 -4.26 11.03 -2.50
CA LEU A 47 -2.92 11.56 -2.78
C LEU A 47 -2.01 11.26 -1.60
N TYR A 48 -0.73 11.07 -1.88
CA TYR A 48 0.30 10.81 -0.89
C TYR A 48 1.58 11.54 -1.27
N GLY A 49 2.30 12.06 -0.27
CA GLY A 49 3.68 12.48 -0.46
C GLY A 49 4.59 11.28 -0.76
N GLY A 50 5.59 11.46 -1.61
CA GLY A 50 6.58 10.43 -1.87
C GLY A 50 7.40 10.11 -0.62
N ASP A 51 7.73 11.14 0.17
CA ASP A 51 8.29 11.03 1.51
C ASP A 51 7.36 10.27 2.48
N GLU A 52 6.06 10.56 2.50
CA GLU A 52 5.08 9.85 3.33
C GLU A 52 5.07 8.35 2.98
N LEU A 53 5.01 8.01 1.69
CA LEU A 53 5.03 6.63 1.22
C LEU A 53 6.31 5.88 1.60
N MET A 54 7.45 6.57 1.63
CA MET A 54 8.75 5.96 1.94
C MET A 54 9.04 5.89 3.44
N TYR A 55 8.70 6.92 4.21
CA TYR A 55 9.09 7.04 5.62
C TYR A 55 7.96 6.64 6.58
N ALA A 56 6.72 7.06 6.32
CA ALA A 56 5.55 6.69 7.13
C ALA A 56 4.98 5.33 6.69
N GLY A 57 4.92 5.08 5.38
CA GLY A 57 4.45 3.85 4.75
C GLY A 57 2.92 3.74 4.65
N LEU A 58 2.47 2.72 3.91
CA LEU A 58 1.05 2.38 3.75
C LEU A 58 0.59 1.47 4.88
N ASN A 59 -0.54 1.80 5.51
CA ASN A 59 -1.20 0.87 6.43
C ASN A 59 -1.69 -0.36 5.67
N LEU A 60 -1.29 -1.54 6.12
CA LEU A 60 -1.86 -2.78 5.61
C LEU A 60 -3.28 -2.96 6.16
N PRO A 61 -4.25 -3.41 5.35
CA PRO A 61 -5.59 -3.67 5.83
C PRO A 61 -5.62 -4.70 6.96
N HIS A 62 -6.66 -4.57 7.79
CA HIS A 62 -6.88 -5.45 8.91
C HIS A 62 -7.24 -6.87 8.43
N GLY A 63 -6.78 -7.85 9.21
CA GLY A 63 -7.22 -9.23 9.07
C GLY A 63 -8.58 -9.46 9.73
N PHE A 64 -9.29 -10.48 9.27
CA PHE A 64 -10.52 -10.95 9.90
C PHE A 64 -10.21 -11.45 11.30
N ASN A 65 -10.98 -10.96 12.28
CA ASN A 65 -10.82 -11.29 13.69
C ASN A 65 -12.04 -12.04 14.27
N GLY A 66 -12.93 -12.56 13.41
CA GLY A 66 -14.13 -13.30 13.85
C GLY A 66 -15.34 -12.44 14.20
N VAL A 67 -15.20 -11.10 14.25
CA VAL A 67 -16.29 -10.19 14.66
C VAL A 67 -16.63 -9.15 13.58
N GLN A 68 -15.66 -8.72 12.76
CA GLN A 68 -15.88 -7.67 11.74
C GLN A 68 -16.28 -8.24 10.37
N GLU A 69 -17.54 -8.02 9.96
CA GLU A 69 -18.03 -8.38 8.63
C GLU A 69 -17.74 -7.29 7.56
N ASP A 70 -17.70 -6.00 7.93
CA ASP A 70 -17.53 -4.88 7.00
C ASP A 70 -16.05 -4.47 6.83
N GLY A 71 -15.62 -4.24 5.59
CA GLY A 71 -14.31 -3.68 5.24
C GLY A 71 -13.08 -4.60 5.39
N THR A 72 -13.24 -5.84 5.87
CA THR A 72 -12.12 -6.78 6.05
C THR A 72 -11.60 -7.31 4.72
N ILE A 73 -10.37 -6.92 4.37
CA ILE A 73 -9.72 -7.34 3.11
C ILE A 73 -9.00 -8.69 3.28
N PHE A 74 -8.38 -8.95 4.44
CA PHE A 74 -7.63 -10.19 4.67
C PHE A 74 -8.40 -11.20 5.53
N LYS A 75 -9.07 -12.18 4.94
CA LYS A 75 -9.87 -13.20 5.64
C LYS A 75 -9.17 -14.55 5.84
N GLY A 76 -7.98 -14.78 5.27
CA GLY A 76 -7.30 -16.07 5.35
C GLY A 76 -5.86 -16.06 4.82
N ASP A 77 -5.46 -17.21 4.30
CA ASP A 77 -4.16 -17.48 3.70
C ASP A 77 -4.10 -17.01 2.24
N PHE A 78 -2.88 -16.83 1.73
CA PHE A 78 -2.57 -16.59 0.31
C PHE A 78 -3.32 -15.41 -0.33
N GLN A 79 -3.37 -14.29 0.37
CA GLN A 79 -4.02 -13.07 -0.12
C GLN A 79 -3.02 -11.99 -0.51
N SER A 80 -3.41 -11.12 -1.44
CA SER A 80 -2.55 -10.04 -1.90
C SER A 80 -3.30 -8.73 -2.08
N ILE A 81 -2.54 -7.63 -2.05
CA ILE A 81 -3.02 -6.29 -2.40
C ILE A 81 -1.99 -5.64 -3.30
N LEU A 82 -2.50 -4.94 -4.31
CA LEU A 82 -1.71 -4.18 -5.27
C LEU A 82 -2.05 -2.70 -5.14
N TRP A 83 -1.02 -1.86 -5.17
CA TRP A 83 -1.14 -0.42 -5.27
C TRP A 83 -0.38 0.07 -6.50
N HIS A 84 -1.07 0.83 -7.34
CA HIS A 84 -0.51 1.49 -8.51
C HIS A 84 -0.55 2.99 -8.29
N PHE A 85 0.63 3.62 -8.24
CA PHE A 85 0.78 5.05 -8.02
C PHE A 85 1.24 5.76 -9.29
N GLU A 86 0.68 6.93 -9.54
CA GLU A 86 1.02 7.84 -10.64
C GLU A 86 1.34 9.22 -10.06
N LEU A 87 2.48 9.81 -10.44
CA LEU A 87 2.88 11.15 -10.03
C LEU A 87 1.89 12.17 -10.61
N VAL A 88 1.47 13.11 -9.79
CA VAL A 88 0.61 14.21 -10.23
C VAL A 88 1.49 15.33 -10.78
N ASN A 89 1.46 15.51 -12.10
CA ASN A 89 2.09 16.67 -12.73
C ASN A 89 1.27 17.92 -12.44
N ARG A 90 1.94 18.98 -11.97
CA ARG A 90 1.36 20.33 -11.83
C ARG A 90 1.48 21.10 -13.13
#